data_AF-A0A968LD52-F1
#
_entry.id   AF-A0A968LD52-F1
#
_cell.length_a   1.000
_cell.length_b   1.000
_cell.length_c   1.000
_cell.angle_alpha   90.00
_cell.angle_beta   90.00
_cell.angle_gamma   90.00
#
_symmetry.space_group_name_H-M   'P 1'
#
loop_
_entity.id
_entity.type
_entity.pdbx_description
1 polymer ?
#
loop_
_entity_poly.entity_id
_entity_poly.type
_entity_poly.pdbx_seq_one_letter_code
_entity_poly.pdbx_strand_id
1 'polypeptide(L)'
;MPRRCGWAIAFISFATVTGVGNLYSCTPTGEDIQQHTHHREYYARNATTDGDRIVYQMGAELFVYHPASNSNEVIPVTFRSPRVQRQRKFVDAGRYLESYNLHPEGHSVAITTRGQSYAFGNWEGAVTQIGQQPDVRYRLTAWLNDGKRFVTVTSNDEGETLEIHSREVGTPVDRLEGLDIGRRIADGDVPGSR
;
A
#
# COMPACT_ATOMS: atom_id res chain seq x y z
N MET A 1 6.80 -0.18 -23.46
CA MET A 1 7.10 -0.75 -24.78
C MET A 1 6.80 0.30 -25.83
N PRO A 2 7.73 0.62 -26.75
CA PRO A 2 7.53 1.66 -27.76
C PRO A 2 6.36 1.31 -28.68
N ARG A 3 5.54 2.31 -29.02
CA ARG A 3 4.40 2.17 -29.96
C ARG A 3 4.71 2.97 -31.22
N ARG A 4 4.41 2.40 -32.39
CA ARG A 4 4.62 3.04 -33.70
C ARG A 4 3.35 3.77 -34.15
N CYS A 5 3.53 5.00 -34.61
CA CYS A 5 2.52 5.81 -35.27
C CYS A 5 3.08 6.22 -36.64
N GLY A 6 2.47 5.75 -37.74
CA GLY A 6 2.87 6.12 -39.10
C GLY A 6 4.37 5.95 -39.44
N TRP A 7 4.83 6.73 -40.43
CA TRP A 7 6.19 6.70 -40.96
C TRP A 7 7.20 7.38 -40.01
N ALA A 8 7.59 6.68 -38.94
CA ALA A 8 8.83 6.87 -38.17
C ALA A 8 8.77 7.52 -36.77
N ILE A 9 7.73 7.30 -35.97
CA ILE A 9 7.71 7.79 -34.57
C ILE A 9 7.44 6.69 -33.55
N ALA A 10 8.41 6.46 -32.66
CA ALA A 10 8.25 5.60 -31.47
C ALA A 10 7.99 6.47 -30.24
N PHE A 11 6.87 6.24 -29.54
CA PHE A 11 6.56 6.95 -28.31
C PHE A 11 7.06 6.20 -27.08
N ILE A 12 7.88 6.87 -26.28
CA ILE A 12 8.44 6.32 -25.05
C ILE A 12 8.15 7.30 -23.93
N SER A 13 7.49 6.82 -22.88
CA SER A 13 7.53 7.51 -21.59
C SER A 13 8.75 7.00 -20.84
N PHE A 14 9.75 7.86 -20.69
CA PHE A 14 10.89 7.62 -19.82
C PHE A 14 11.02 8.78 -18.83
N ALA A 15 11.47 8.46 -17.62
CA ALA A 15 11.82 9.46 -16.63
C ALA A 15 13.16 10.08 -17.06
N THR A 16 13.14 11.33 -17.49
CA THR A 16 14.36 12.14 -17.61
C THR A 16 14.72 12.75 -16.25
N VAL A 17 15.84 13.48 -16.18
CA VAL A 17 16.45 14.11 -14.98
C VAL A 17 15.46 14.90 -14.09
N THR A 18 14.28 15.26 -14.60
CA THR A 18 13.18 15.93 -13.87
C THR A 18 12.32 14.98 -13.01
N GLY A 19 12.50 13.67 -13.10
CA GLY A 19 11.81 12.69 -12.24
C GLY A 19 10.34 12.42 -12.59
N VAL A 20 9.80 12.97 -13.69
CA VAL A 20 8.42 12.71 -14.16
C VAL A 20 8.43 12.37 -15.64
N GLY A 21 7.86 11.21 -15.98
CA GLY A 21 7.81 10.69 -17.35
C GLY A 21 6.77 11.41 -18.20
N ASN A 22 7.22 11.89 -19.36
CA ASN A 22 6.43 12.62 -20.33
C ASN A 22 6.35 11.86 -21.66
N LEU A 23 5.51 12.33 -22.58
CA LEU A 23 5.45 11.78 -23.92
C LEU A 23 6.64 12.32 -24.73
N TYR A 24 7.49 11.42 -25.19
CA TYR A 24 8.61 11.71 -26.09
C TYR A 24 8.45 10.95 -27.40
N SER A 25 8.95 11.53 -28.50
CA SER A 25 9.15 10.87 -29.78
C SER A 25 10.63 10.69 -30.06
N CYS A 26 10.97 9.64 -30.80
CA CYS A 26 12.27 9.51 -31.47
C CYS A 26 12.11 8.82 -32.82
N THR A 27 13.14 8.90 -33.65
CA THR A 27 13.24 8.14 -34.90
C THR A 27 13.30 6.63 -34.59
N PRO A 28 13.06 5.75 -35.58
CA PRO A 28 13.20 4.31 -35.42
C PRO A 28 14.62 3.86 -35.05
N THR A 29 15.62 4.70 -35.33
CA THR A 29 17.03 4.52 -34.92
C THR A 29 17.29 4.96 -33.47
N GLY A 30 16.31 5.58 -32.80
CA GLY A 30 16.44 6.10 -31.43
C GLY A 30 17.06 7.50 -31.34
N GLU A 31 17.18 8.19 -32.48
CA GLU A 31 17.75 9.53 -32.59
C GLU A 31 16.64 10.61 -32.58
N ASP A 32 17.02 11.89 -32.51
CA ASP A 32 16.11 13.04 -32.50
C ASP A 32 14.97 12.93 -31.46
N ILE A 33 15.38 12.85 -30.19
CA ILE A 33 14.44 12.77 -29.07
C ILE A 33 13.77 14.14 -28.90
N GLN A 34 12.45 14.18 -29.05
CA GLN A 34 11.64 15.38 -28.85
C GLN A 34 10.58 15.15 -27.78
N GLN A 35 10.35 16.18 -26.95
CA GLN A 35 9.34 16.17 -25.89
C GLN A 35 8.05 16.82 -26.38
N HIS A 36 6.91 16.16 -26.15
CA HIS A 36 5.59 16.63 -26.59
C HIS A 36 4.69 17.09 -25.44
N THR A 37 4.90 16.58 -24.22
CA THR A 37 4.11 16.96 -23.03
C THR A 37 5.00 17.44 -21.89
N HIS A 38 4.49 18.31 -21.03
CA HIS A 38 5.24 18.92 -19.91
C HIS A 38 4.55 18.74 -18.56
N HIS A 39 4.17 17.51 -18.24
CA HIS A 39 3.57 17.12 -16.96
C HIS A 39 4.59 17.16 -15.82
N ARG A 40 4.16 17.68 -14.66
CA ARG A 40 5.02 17.91 -13.48
C ARG A 40 4.63 17.10 -12.24
N GLU A 41 3.41 16.57 -12.20
CA GLU A 41 2.88 15.92 -10.99
C GLU A 41 2.94 14.38 -11.09
N TYR A 42 2.44 13.84 -12.19
CA TYR A 42 2.34 12.39 -12.38
C TYR A 42 2.93 11.96 -13.72
N TYR A 43 3.39 10.72 -13.74
CA TYR A 43 3.93 10.09 -14.95
C TYR A 43 2.84 9.84 -15.99
N ALA A 44 3.12 10.21 -17.24
CA ALA A 44 2.39 9.72 -18.40
C ALA A 44 2.68 8.23 -18.60
N ARG A 45 1.62 7.40 -18.70
CA ARG A 45 1.74 5.94 -18.81
C ARG A 45 0.73 5.38 -19.81
N ASN A 46 0.94 4.11 -20.20
CA ASN A 46 0.02 3.36 -21.06
C ASN A 46 -0.33 4.04 -22.39
N ALA A 47 0.61 4.81 -22.95
CA ALA A 47 0.43 5.46 -24.24
C ALA A 47 0.10 4.43 -25.32
N THR A 48 -1.03 4.65 -25.99
CA THR A 48 -1.58 3.82 -27.06
C THR A 48 -1.98 4.72 -28.20
N THR A 49 -1.78 4.24 -29.43
CA THR A 49 -2.05 5.03 -30.63
C THR A 49 -2.84 4.21 -31.64
N ASP A 50 -3.68 4.90 -32.39
CA ASP A 50 -4.42 4.39 -33.56
C ASP A 50 -3.72 4.73 -34.89
N GLY A 51 -2.58 5.43 -34.85
CA GLY A 51 -1.86 5.92 -36.04
C GLY A 51 -2.09 7.40 -36.36
N ASP A 52 -3.05 8.06 -35.70
CA ASP A 52 -3.31 9.51 -35.84
C ASP A 52 -3.18 10.21 -34.49
N ARG A 53 -3.72 9.62 -33.42
CA ARG A 53 -3.79 10.20 -32.07
C ARG A 53 -3.11 9.29 -31.07
N ILE A 54 -2.81 9.85 -29.91
CA ILE A 54 -2.16 9.13 -28.82
C ILE A 54 -2.97 9.33 -27.56
N VAL A 55 -3.53 8.24 -27.05
CA VAL A 55 -4.23 8.24 -25.76
C VAL A 55 -3.30 7.70 -24.70
N TYR A 56 -3.19 8.40 -23.59
CA TYR A 56 -2.38 7.99 -22.45
C TYR A 56 -3.06 8.41 -21.15
N GLN A 57 -2.59 7.85 -20.03
CA GLN A 57 -3.09 8.22 -18.70
C GLN A 57 -2.01 8.98 -17.93
N MET A 58 -2.44 9.93 -17.12
CA MET A 58 -1.60 10.62 -16.14
C MET A 58 -2.40 10.73 -14.83
N GLY A 59 -1.85 10.21 -13.74
CA GLY A 59 -2.57 10.17 -12.46
C GLY A 59 -3.88 9.38 -12.58
N ALA A 60 -5.00 10.05 -12.33
CA ALA A 60 -6.36 9.50 -12.42
C ALA A 60 -7.14 9.98 -13.67
N GLU A 61 -6.45 10.62 -14.63
CA GLU A 61 -7.06 11.23 -15.81
C GLU A 61 -6.55 10.60 -17.12
N LEU A 62 -7.39 10.67 -18.16
CA LEU A 62 -7.06 10.26 -19.52
C LEU A 62 -6.83 11.49 -20.39
N PHE A 63 -5.80 11.42 -21.21
CA PHE A 63 -5.40 12.47 -22.13
C PHE A 63 -5.36 11.94 -23.55
N VAL A 64 -5.70 12.80 -24.50
CA VAL A 64 -5.46 12.60 -25.93
C VAL A 64 -4.49 13.65 -26.44
N TYR A 65 -3.42 13.18 -27.05
CA TYR A 65 -2.45 14.00 -27.75
C TYR A 65 -2.63 13.85 -29.26
N HIS A 66 -2.68 14.99 -29.95
CA HIS A 66 -2.79 15.10 -31.39
C HIS A 66 -1.45 15.58 -31.97
N PRO A 67 -0.62 14.69 -32.55
CA PRO A 67 0.67 15.05 -33.14
C PRO A 67 0.57 16.09 -34.26
N ALA A 68 -0.51 16.06 -35.05
CA ALA A 68 -0.68 16.98 -36.18
C ALA A 68 -0.89 18.45 -35.74
N SER A 69 -1.57 18.67 -34.62
CA SER A 69 -1.87 19.99 -34.07
C SER A 69 -1.01 20.36 -32.85
N ASN A 70 -0.15 19.44 -32.39
CA ASN A 70 0.59 19.55 -31.13
C ASN A 70 -0.32 19.94 -29.94
N SER A 71 -1.55 19.39 -29.92
CA SER A 71 -2.53 19.67 -28.86
C SER A 71 -2.68 18.49 -27.91
N ASN A 72 -2.87 18.80 -26.62
CA ASN A 72 -3.07 17.82 -25.56
C ASN A 72 -4.34 18.16 -24.80
N GLU A 73 -5.30 17.25 -24.78
CA GLU A 73 -6.63 17.48 -24.24
C GLU A 73 -6.99 16.40 -23.23
N VAL A 74 -7.71 16.79 -22.16
CA VAL A 74 -8.25 15.84 -21.18
C VAL A 74 -9.51 15.21 -21.77
N ILE A 75 -9.63 13.88 -21.70
CA ILE A 75 -10.85 13.17 -22.05
C ILE A 75 -11.75 13.14 -20.82
N PRO A 76 -12.89 13.86 -20.79
CA PRO A 76 -13.80 13.83 -19.65
C PRO A 76 -14.51 12.49 -19.57
N VAL A 77 -14.11 11.65 -18.61
CA VAL A 77 -14.77 10.36 -18.36
C VAL A 77 -15.68 10.48 -17.13
N THR A 78 -16.99 10.43 -17.36
CA THR A 78 -17.96 10.34 -16.28
C THR A 78 -18.37 8.89 -16.07
N PHE A 79 -17.88 8.28 -14.99
CA PHE A 79 -18.27 6.92 -14.62
C PHE A 79 -19.27 6.90 -13.46
N ARG A 80 -20.54 6.63 -13.77
CA ARG A 80 -21.59 6.43 -12.76
C ARG A 80 -21.58 4.97 -12.31
N SER A 81 -20.84 4.68 -11.24
CA SER A 81 -20.81 3.35 -10.63
C SER A 81 -21.37 3.37 -9.22
N PRO A 82 -22.04 2.30 -8.78
CA PRO A 82 -22.40 2.10 -7.37
C PRO A 82 -21.18 1.97 -6.44
N ARG A 83 -19.96 1.92 -7.00
CA ARG A 83 -18.67 1.86 -6.27
C ARG A 83 -18.62 0.71 -5.26
N VAL A 84 -19.25 -0.42 -5.59
CA VAL A 84 -19.36 -1.63 -4.74
C VAL A 84 -18.00 -2.12 -4.25
N GLN A 85 -16.93 -1.96 -5.05
CA GLN A 85 -15.58 -2.33 -4.63
C GLN A 85 -15.05 -1.51 -3.45
N ARG A 86 -15.58 -0.31 -3.18
CA ARG A 86 -15.22 0.52 -2.02
C ARG A 86 -16.06 0.22 -0.78
N GLN A 87 -17.07 -0.65 -0.87
CA GLN A 87 -17.87 -1.03 0.29
C GLN A 87 -17.04 -1.89 1.25
N ARG A 88 -17.36 -1.80 2.55
CA ARG A 88 -16.78 -2.68 3.56
C ARG A 88 -17.06 -4.13 3.19
N LYS A 89 -16.02 -4.96 3.19
CA LYS A 89 -16.11 -6.40 2.96
C LYS A 89 -15.74 -7.14 4.23
N PHE A 90 -16.56 -8.12 4.61
CA PHE A 90 -16.19 -9.11 5.60
C PHE A 90 -15.49 -10.25 4.87
N VAL A 91 -14.27 -10.54 5.30
CA VAL A 91 -13.43 -11.60 4.73
C VAL A 91 -13.12 -12.62 5.81
N ASP A 92 -12.90 -13.87 5.41
CA ASP A 92 -12.47 -14.91 6.34
C ASP A 92 -11.11 -14.55 6.93
N ALA A 93 -11.07 -14.40 8.26
CA ALA A 93 -9.88 -14.05 9.02
C ALA A 93 -8.77 -15.11 8.90
N GLY A 94 -9.14 -16.39 8.78
CA GLY A 94 -8.19 -17.50 8.70
C GLY A 94 -7.34 -17.45 7.43
N ARG A 95 -7.92 -16.98 6.32
CA ARG A 95 -7.20 -16.82 5.03
C ARG A 95 -6.07 -15.79 5.10
N TYR A 96 -6.14 -14.85 6.04
CA TYR A 96 -5.19 -13.76 6.20
C TYR A 96 -4.49 -13.80 7.57
N LEU A 97 -4.46 -14.95 8.23
CA LEU A 97 -3.74 -15.13 9.49
C LEU A 97 -2.24 -14.92 9.26
N GLU A 98 -1.66 -13.97 9.98
CA GLU A 98 -0.25 -13.60 9.87
C GLU A 98 0.58 -14.16 11.04
N SER A 99 0.04 -14.07 12.26
CA SER A 99 0.70 -14.56 13.48
C SER A 99 -0.32 -14.91 14.55
N TYR A 100 0.10 -15.76 15.49
CA TYR A 100 -0.64 -16.07 16.71
C TYR A 100 0.31 -16.15 17.90
N ASN A 101 -0.19 -15.84 19.08
CA ASN A 101 0.55 -15.94 20.34
C ASN A 101 -0.39 -16.40 21.46
N LEU A 102 0.00 -17.45 22.18
CA LEU A 102 -0.82 -18.01 23.25
C LEU A 102 -0.57 -17.24 24.55
N HIS A 103 -1.63 -17.05 25.34
CA HIS A 103 -1.51 -16.51 26.70
C HIS A 103 -0.58 -17.42 27.54
N PRO A 104 0.24 -16.87 28.47
CA PRO A 104 1.14 -17.67 29.30
C PRO A 104 0.46 -18.83 30.05
N GLU A 105 -0.79 -18.65 30.46
CA GLU A 105 -1.61 -19.68 31.12
C GLU A 105 -2.40 -20.58 30.17
N GLY A 106 -2.32 -20.36 28.85
CA GLY A 106 -2.90 -21.23 27.83
C GLY A 106 -4.41 -21.11 27.58
N HIS A 107 -5.13 -20.22 28.27
CA HIS A 107 -6.59 -20.10 28.14
C HIS A 107 -7.08 -19.19 26.99
N SER A 108 -6.20 -18.34 26.44
CA SER A 108 -6.53 -17.35 25.41
C SER A 108 -5.45 -17.24 24.34
N VAL A 109 -5.81 -16.70 23.18
CA VAL A 109 -4.89 -16.45 22.06
C VAL A 109 -5.00 -15.01 21.57
N ALA A 110 -3.86 -14.43 21.21
CA ALA A 110 -3.77 -13.21 20.41
C ALA A 110 -3.44 -13.59 18.97
N ILE A 111 -4.14 -13.03 17.99
CA ILE A 111 -3.88 -13.25 16.57
C ILE A 111 -3.75 -11.93 15.84
N THR A 112 -2.97 -11.93 14.77
CA THR A 112 -2.91 -10.83 13.81
C THR A 112 -3.42 -11.33 12.47
N THR A 113 -4.42 -10.64 11.92
CA THR A 113 -4.98 -10.93 10.59
C THR A 113 -5.22 -9.63 9.83
N ARG A 114 -4.81 -9.59 8.57
CA ARG A 114 -4.93 -8.41 7.70
C ARG A 114 -4.37 -7.12 8.34
N GLY A 115 -3.28 -7.25 9.09
CA GLY A 115 -2.64 -6.12 9.79
C GLY A 115 -3.42 -5.55 10.99
N GLN A 116 -4.40 -6.28 11.52
CA GLN A 116 -5.13 -5.93 12.75
C GLN A 116 -4.95 -7.04 13.77
N SER A 117 -4.86 -6.67 15.05
CA SER A 117 -4.64 -7.61 16.14
C SER A 117 -5.90 -7.80 16.99
N TYR A 118 -6.14 -9.04 17.39
CA TYR A 118 -7.32 -9.45 18.14
C TYR A 118 -6.92 -10.43 19.24
N ALA A 119 -7.61 -10.42 20.37
CA ALA A 119 -7.47 -11.42 21.43
C ALA A 119 -8.83 -11.98 21.86
N PHE A 120 -8.86 -13.27 22.15
CA PHE A 120 -10.06 -13.99 22.61
C PHE A 120 -9.69 -15.27 23.38
N GLY A 121 -10.64 -15.77 24.16
CA GLY A 121 -10.53 -17.05 24.86
C GLY A 121 -10.65 -18.22 23.89
N ASN A 122 -10.02 -19.35 24.20
CA ASN A 122 -10.00 -20.51 23.30
C ASN A 122 -11.38 -21.14 23.08
N TRP A 123 -12.26 -21.04 24.08
CA TRP A 123 -13.54 -21.76 24.10
C TRP A 123 -14.76 -20.83 24.22
N GLU A 124 -14.59 -19.66 24.83
CA GLU A 124 -15.68 -18.75 25.16
C GLU A 124 -15.24 -17.28 25.18
N GLY A 125 -16.22 -16.39 25.18
CA GLY A 125 -16.02 -14.95 25.26
C GLY A 125 -16.03 -14.25 23.90
N ALA A 126 -16.05 -12.92 23.96
CA ALA A 126 -16.04 -12.07 22.78
C ALA A 126 -14.61 -11.89 22.24
N VAL A 127 -14.53 -11.63 20.93
CA VAL A 127 -13.28 -11.20 20.29
C VAL A 127 -13.08 -9.72 20.56
N THR A 128 -11.95 -9.37 21.18
CA THR A 128 -11.55 -7.99 21.43
C THR A 128 -10.48 -7.58 20.44
N GLN A 129 -10.69 -6.45 19.77
CA GLN A 129 -9.66 -5.84 18.93
C GLN A 129 -8.65 -5.10 19.82
N ILE A 130 -7.36 -5.32 19.56
CA ILE A 130 -6.25 -4.66 20.24
C ILE A 130 -5.86 -3.46 19.38
N GLY A 131 -5.88 -2.27 19.98
CA GLY A 131 -5.69 -1.01 19.26
C GLY A 131 -6.93 -0.61 18.43
N GLN A 132 -7.15 0.69 18.27
CA GLN A 132 -8.31 1.23 17.55
C GLN A 132 -7.96 2.34 16.56
N GLN A 133 -6.68 2.60 16.30
CA GLN A 133 -6.31 3.71 15.42
C GLN A 133 -6.56 3.32 13.96
N PRO A 134 -7.37 4.10 13.20
CA PRO A 134 -7.42 3.93 11.76
C PRO A 134 -6.02 4.16 11.17
N ASP A 135 -5.73 3.47 10.07
CA ASP A 135 -4.49 3.59 9.30
C ASP A 135 -3.19 3.07 9.96
N VAL A 136 -3.30 2.33 11.08
CA VAL A 136 -2.16 1.64 11.70
C VAL A 136 -2.19 0.14 11.40
N ARG A 137 -1.05 -0.41 10.99
CA ARG A 137 -0.85 -1.85 10.83
C ARG A 137 -0.18 -2.43 12.07
N TYR A 138 -0.82 -3.42 12.68
CA TYR A 138 -0.30 -4.18 13.82
C TYR A 138 0.38 -5.47 13.34
N ARG A 139 1.51 -5.82 13.96
CA ARG A 139 2.31 -7.03 13.68
C ARG A 139 2.92 -7.56 14.97
N LEU A 140 3.23 -8.87 14.99
CA LEU A 140 3.97 -9.53 16.09
C LEU A 140 3.36 -9.22 17.47
N THR A 141 2.03 -9.33 17.57
CA THR A 141 1.34 -9.09 18.83
C THR A 141 1.55 -10.28 19.76
N ALA A 142 2.16 -10.02 20.92
CA ALA A 142 2.46 -11.02 21.92
C ALA A 142 2.00 -10.59 23.31
N TRP A 143 1.62 -11.55 24.14
CA TRP A 143 1.35 -11.31 25.55
C TRP A 143 2.62 -10.93 26.29
N LEU A 144 2.53 -9.94 27.17
CA LEU A 144 3.54 -9.71 28.19
C LEU A 144 3.43 -10.78 29.27
N ASN A 145 4.53 -10.99 30.01
CA ASN A 145 4.60 -12.01 31.07
C ASN A 145 3.61 -11.77 32.23
N ASP A 146 2.97 -10.59 32.30
CA ASP A 146 1.93 -10.30 33.27
C ASP A 146 0.54 -10.87 32.91
N GLY A 147 0.38 -11.41 31.69
CA GLY A 147 -0.89 -11.97 31.20
C GLY A 147 -2.02 -10.95 30.99
N LYS A 148 -1.74 -9.66 31.16
CA LYS A 148 -2.77 -8.60 31.11
C LYS A 148 -2.59 -7.67 29.92
N ARG A 149 -1.34 -7.48 29.51
CA ARG A 149 -0.95 -6.55 28.46
C ARG A 149 -0.36 -7.27 27.27
N PHE A 150 -0.31 -6.55 26.16
CA PHE A 150 0.24 -6.99 24.90
C PHE A 150 1.34 -6.05 24.48
N VAL A 151 2.40 -6.59 23.89
CA VAL A 151 3.33 -5.80 23.08
C VAL A 151 3.02 -6.02 21.61
N THR A 152 3.04 -4.96 20.81
CA THR A 152 2.80 -5.04 19.37
C THR A 152 3.75 -4.11 18.64
N VAL A 153 4.15 -4.50 17.44
CA VAL A 153 4.79 -3.60 16.49
C VAL A 153 3.69 -2.90 15.70
N THR A 154 3.65 -1.57 15.77
CA THR A 154 2.81 -0.72 14.94
C THR A 154 3.61 -0.18 13.77
N SER A 155 2.97 -0.08 12.61
CA SER A 155 3.54 0.53 11.41
C SER A 155 2.56 1.55 10.86
N ASN A 156 3.01 2.78 10.72
CA ASN A 156 2.29 3.92 10.16
C ASN A 156 3.21 4.68 9.19
N ASP A 157 2.75 5.83 8.67
CA ASP A 157 3.53 6.68 7.75
C ASP A 157 4.82 7.25 8.40
N GLU A 158 4.91 7.26 9.73
CA GLU A 158 6.07 7.76 10.49
C GLU A 158 7.14 6.69 10.71
N GLY A 159 6.80 5.40 10.57
CA GLY A 159 7.74 4.29 10.71
C GLY A 159 7.17 3.08 11.46
N GLU A 160 8.05 2.20 11.92
CA GLU A 160 7.70 1.11 12.85
C GLU A 160 7.98 1.54 14.29
N THR A 161 7.08 1.22 15.23
CA THR A 161 7.24 1.52 16.66
C THR A 161 6.71 0.36 17.51
N LEU A 162 7.25 0.18 18.72
CA LEU A 162 6.72 -0.77 19.69
C LEU A 162 5.73 -0.07 20.62
N GLU A 163 4.55 -0.66 20.76
CA GLU A 163 3.50 -0.16 21.63
C GLU A 163 3.04 -1.26 22.59
N ILE A 164 2.75 -0.89 23.83
CA ILE A 164 2.13 -1.75 24.82
C ILE A 164 0.67 -1.39 24.96
N HIS A 165 -0.20 -2.37 24.73
CA HIS A 165 -1.65 -2.24 24.77
C HIS A 165 -2.23 -3.05 25.94
N SER A 166 -3.33 -2.57 26.51
CA SER A 166 -4.16 -3.33 27.45
C SER A 166 -5.36 -3.92 26.74
N ARG A 167 -5.97 -4.95 27.34
CA ARG A 167 -7.27 -5.48 26.86
C ARG A 167 -8.43 -4.52 27.17
N GLU A 168 -8.25 -3.64 28.15
CA GLU A 168 -9.27 -2.68 28.56
C GLU A 168 -9.34 -1.51 27.58
N VAL A 169 -10.57 -1.19 27.14
CA VAL A 169 -10.82 -0.08 26.23
C VAL A 169 -10.56 1.24 26.97
N GLY A 170 -9.78 2.13 26.37
CA GLY A 170 -9.49 3.45 26.94
C GLY A 170 -8.29 3.50 27.88
N THR A 171 -7.59 2.38 28.09
CA THR A 171 -6.27 2.43 28.74
C THR A 171 -5.28 3.16 27.84
N PRO A 172 -4.46 4.09 28.37
CA PRO A 172 -3.38 4.72 27.60
C PRO A 172 -2.46 3.67 27.00
N VAL A 173 -2.02 3.92 25.77
CA VAL A 173 -1.04 3.09 25.07
C VAL A 173 0.35 3.59 25.43
N ASP A 174 1.20 2.72 25.95
CA ASP A 174 2.59 3.07 26.22
C ASP A 174 3.41 2.87 24.95
N ARG A 175 3.82 3.97 24.33
CA ARG A 175 4.68 3.96 23.15
C ARG A 175 6.15 3.97 23.58
N LEU A 176 6.91 2.98 23.11
CA LEU A 176 8.34 2.88 23.40
C LEU A 176 9.13 3.67 22.36
N GLU A 177 9.41 4.93 22.66
CA GLU A 177 10.16 5.84 21.78
C GLU A 177 11.68 5.60 21.82
N GLY A 178 12.37 6.00 20.76
CA GLY A 178 13.84 5.97 20.69
C GLY A 178 14.46 4.59 20.44
N LEU A 179 13.65 3.58 20.14
CA LEU A 179 14.14 2.25 19.76
C LEU A 179 14.35 2.18 18.24
N ASP A 180 15.60 2.10 17.78
CA ASP A 180 15.90 1.72 16.40
C ASP A 180 15.70 0.20 16.23
N ILE A 181 14.46 -0.18 15.94
CA ILE A 181 14.07 -1.60 15.82
C ILE A 181 14.28 -2.18 14.42
N GLY A 182 14.69 -1.36 13.44
CA GLY A 182 14.68 -1.74 12.03
C GLY A 182 13.32 -2.29 11.59
N ARG A 183 13.31 -3.16 10.56
CA ARG A 183 12.10 -3.90 10.17
C ARG A 183 12.10 -5.28 10.83
N ARG A 184 11.25 -5.52 11.82
CA ARG A 184 11.17 -6.85 12.45
C ARG A 184 10.38 -7.83 11.58
N ILE A 185 10.96 -9.00 11.34
CA ILE A 185 10.41 -10.03 10.44
C ILE A 185 9.82 -11.21 11.24
N ALA A 186 10.33 -11.49 12.44
CA ALA A 186 9.83 -12.53 13.34
C ALA A 186 10.22 -12.22 14.80
N ASP A 187 9.49 -12.82 15.74
CA ASP A 187 9.92 -12.92 17.14
C ASP A 187 10.98 -14.03 17.25
N GLY A 188 12.06 -13.74 17.98
CA GLY A 188 13.12 -14.73 18.22
C GLY A 188 12.60 -15.81 19.15
N ASP A 189 12.69 -17.07 18.71
CA ASP A 189 12.43 -18.23 19.55
C ASP A 189 13.45 -18.20 20.71
N VAL A 190 13.00 -18.01 21.95
CA VAL A 190 13.86 -18.14 23.12
C VAL A 190 14.00 -19.64 23.37
N PRO A 191 15.18 -20.26 23.14
CA PRO A 191 15.35 -21.66 23.47
C PRO A 191 15.22 -21.78 24.99
N GLY A 192 14.22 -22.54 25.44
CA GLY A 192 13.94 -22.72 26.86
C GLY A 192 15.20 -23.15 27.61
N SER A 193 15.58 -22.37 28.61
CA SER A 193 16.52 -22.81 29.64
C SER A 193 15.83 -23.92 30.44
N ARG A 194 16.27 -25.16 30.24
CA ARG A 194 16.24 -26.21 31.26
C ARG A 194 17.63 -26.31 31.87
#